data_AF-A0A366JPT8-F1
#
_entry.id   AF-A0A366JPT8-F1
#
_cell.length_a   1.000
_cell.length_b   1.000
_cell.length_c   1.000
_cell.angle_alpha   90.00
_cell.angle_beta   90.00
_cell.angle_gamma   90.00
#
_symmetry.space_group_name_H-M   'P 1'
#
loop_
_entity.id
_entity.type
_entity.pdbx_description
1 polymer ?
#
loop_
_entity_poly.entity_id
_entity_poly.type
_entity_poly.pdbx_seq_one_letter_code
_entity_poly.pdbx_strand_id
1 'polypeptide(L)'
;MFVMCKREFISLFKGIKSIIMIAILFAVSYYAAKFSSVLSSGVELTAGEAEDIHTIGLLSVILLLGQLFVFGLSHDTINREIHERTMRFLVTRASRSTILFGKFLGIWFFWLFCIVVSFLLISIFSKKFDLFIFSQTMSLVTYQAALAVLLSVLIPRPGYTMFLGNILGLMLPAFGFWAAFSPNGWVNWMKYFIPFYYLERDDFTFLVILGLAGMMLLAAYAVFRRREC
;
A
#
# COMPACT_ATOMS: atom_id res chain seq x y z
N MET A 1 22.60 -1.70 2.71
CA MET A 1 21.12 -1.77 2.61
C MET A 1 20.43 -1.19 3.84
N PHE A 2 20.77 -1.68 5.05
CA PHE A 2 20.15 -1.24 6.30
C PHE A 2 20.13 0.29 6.51
N VAL A 3 21.22 0.99 6.24
CA VAL A 3 21.30 2.46 6.39
C VAL A 3 20.30 3.19 5.49
N MET A 4 20.14 2.75 4.24
CA MET A 4 19.15 3.33 3.31
C MET A 4 17.72 3.08 3.78
N CYS A 5 17.44 1.85 4.21
CA CYS A 5 16.16 1.47 4.78
C CYS A 5 15.80 2.32 6.00
N LYS A 6 16.72 2.44 6.96
CA LYS A 6 16.54 3.26 8.17
C LYS A 6 16.31 4.73 7.82
N ARG A 7 17.07 5.28 6.87
CA ARG A 7 16.92 6.67 6.44
C ARG A 7 15.52 6.91 5.84
N GLU A 8 15.08 6.05 4.94
CA GLU A 8 13.78 6.20 4.27
C GLU A 8 12.63 6.03 5.27
N PHE A 9 12.69 5.00 6.13
CA PHE A 9 11.73 4.78 7.22
C PHE A 9 11.57 6.01 8.13
N ILE A 10 12.68 6.54 8.66
CA ILE A 10 12.66 7.71 9.55
C ILE A 10 12.19 8.96 8.80
N SER A 11 12.53 9.09 7.52
CA SER A 11 12.12 10.24 6.71
C SER A 11 10.61 10.33 6.57
N LEU A 12 9.92 9.18 6.44
CA LEU A 12 8.47 9.14 6.30
C LEU A 12 7.76 9.70 7.54
N PHE A 13 8.23 9.35 8.75
CA PHE A 13 7.63 9.88 10.00
C PHE A 13 7.78 11.39 10.22
N LYS A 14 8.70 12.06 9.51
CA LYS A 14 8.96 13.49 9.70
C LYS A 14 8.02 14.39 8.89
N GLY A 15 7.37 13.86 7.85
CA GLY A 15 6.54 14.66 6.96
C GLY A 15 5.17 14.98 7.55
N ILE A 16 4.72 16.24 7.45
CA ILE A 16 3.37 16.66 7.89
C ILE A 16 2.27 15.79 7.25
N LYS A 17 2.43 15.43 5.96
CA LYS A 17 1.51 14.54 5.23
C LYS A 17 1.41 13.17 5.88
N SER A 18 2.54 12.62 6.34
CA SER A 18 2.58 11.33 7.01
C SER A 18 1.93 11.39 8.37
N ILE A 19 2.14 12.47 9.14
CA ILE A 19 1.51 12.66 10.45
C ILE A 19 -0.01 12.72 10.31
N ILE A 20 -0.51 13.48 9.33
CA ILE A 20 -1.95 13.56 9.03
C ILE A 20 -2.50 12.18 8.65
N MET A 21 -1.81 11.44 7.78
CA MET A 21 -2.22 10.11 7.37
C MET A 21 -2.25 9.11 8.54
N ILE A 22 -1.23 9.10 9.40
CA ILE A 22 -1.18 8.27 10.60
C ILE A 22 -2.35 8.60 11.52
N ALA A 23 -2.63 9.89 11.74
CA ALA A 23 -3.76 10.33 12.56
C ALA A 23 -5.10 9.85 11.99
N ILE A 24 -5.30 9.93 10.66
CA ILE A 24 -6.50 9.41 10.00
C ILE A 24 -6.62 7.90 10.21
N LEU A 25 -5.56 7.13 9.95
CA LEU A 25 -5.57 5.67 10.11
C LEU A 25 -5.90 5.26 11.55
N PHE A 26 -5.28 5.91 12.54
CA PHE A 26 -5.50 5.58 13.94
C PHE A 26 -6.88 6.03 14.43
N ALA A 27 -7.34 7.21 14.02
CA ALA A 27 -8.69 7.67 14.34
C ALA A 27 -9.73 6.70 13.78
N VAL A 28 -9.64 6.34 12.50
CA VAL A 28 -10.57 5.39 11.88
C VAL A 28 -10.50 4.03 12.57
N SER A 29 -9.30 3.51 12.84
CA SER A 29 -9.13 2.22 13.55
C SER A 29 -9.82 2.24 14.92
N TYR A 30 -9.64 3.32 15.68
CA TYR A 30 -10.27 3.50 16.98
C TYR A 30 -11.79 3.62 16.89
N TYR A 31 -12.31 4.48 16.01
CA TYR A 31 -13.74 4.71 15.86
C TYR A 31 -14.47 3.48 15.30
N ALA A 32 -13.88 2.79 14.31
CA ALA A 32 -14.42 1.56 13.76
C ALA A 32 -14.51 0.46 14.83
N ALA A 33 -13.45 0.29 15.63
CA ALA A 33 -13.45 -0.69 16.70
C ALA A 33 -14.48 -0.36 17.80
N LYS A 34 -14.56 0.91 18.21
CA LYS A 34 -15.45 1.38 19.30
C LYS A 34 -16.94 1.37 18.94
N PHE A 35 -17.29 1.74 17.71
CA PHE A 35 -18.68 1.85 17.24
C PHE A 35 -19.15 0.65 16.41
N SER A 36 -18.35 -0.40 16.35
CA SER A 36 -18.66 -1.70 15.75
C SER A 36 -20.06 -2.23 16.10
N SER A 37 -20.47 -2.18 17.37
CA SER A 37 -21.79 -2.67 17.81
C SER A 37 -22.97 -1.86 17.28
N VAL A 38 -22.77 -0.59 16.96
CA VAL A 38 -23.77 0.26 16.29
C VAL A 38 -23.79 -0.07 14.80
N LEU A 39 -22.62 -0.33 14.21
CA LEU A 39 -22.47 -0.70 12.81
C LEU A 39 -23.17 -2.04 12.51
N SER A 40 -23.09 -3.03 13.41
CA SER A 40 -23.77 -4.33 13.26
C SER A 40 -25.29 -4.22 13.35
N SER A 41 -25.81 -3.21 14.05
CA SER A 41 -27.26 -2.98 14.16
C SER A 41 -27.87 -2.31 12.92
N GLY A 42 -27.05 -1.68 12.07
CA GLY A 42 -27.49 -0.96 10.88
C GLY A 42 -27.28 -1.68 9.55
N VAL A 43 -26.59 -2.84 9.54
CA VAL A 43 -26.26 -3.62 8.34
C VAL A 43 -26.61 -5.08 8.59
N GLU A 44 -27.37 -5.70 7.69
CA GLU A 44 -27.56 -7.16 7.69
C GLU A 44 -26.24 -7.82 7.28
N LEU A 45 -25.45 -8.25 8.27
CA LEU A 45 -24.16 -8.91 8.06
C LEU A 45 -24.32 -10.43 8.19
N THR A 46 -23.58 -11.15 7.37
CA THR A 46 -23.43 -12.60 7.51
C THR A 46 -22.67 -12.92 8.81
N ALA A 47 -22.86 -14.12 9.38
CA ALA A 47 -22.25 -14.50 10.66
C ALA A 47 -20.71 -14.32 10.72
N GLY A 48 -20.00 -14.51 9.60
CA GLY A 48 -18.56 -14.24 9.50
C GLY A 48 -18.22 -12.75 9.45
N GLU A 49 -18.94 -11.97 8.65
CA GLU A 49 -18.74 -10.51 8.53
C GLU A 49 -19.06 -9.77 9.84
N ALA A 50 -19.97 -10.32 10.65
CA ALA A 50 -20.30 -9.83 11.98
C ALA A 50 -19.16 -10.05 12.99
N GLU A 51 -18.33 -11.09 12.82
CA GLU A 51 -17.16 -11.36 13.66
C GLU A 51 -16.02 -10.35 13.36
N ASP A 52 -15.87 -9.96 12.09
CA ASP A 52 -14.79 -9.09 11.62
C ASP A 52 -15.13 -7.61 11.60
N ILE A 53 -16.33 -7.24 12.07
CA ILE A 53 -16.88 -5.88 11.97
C ILE A 53 -15.98 -4.79 12.54
N HIS A 54 -15.17 -5.13 13.56
CA HIS A 54 -14.22 -4.22 14.17
C HIS A 54 -13.08 -3.79 13.23
N THR A 55 -12.76 -4.61 12.22
CA THR A 55 -11.68 -4.38 11.26
C THR A 55 -12.18 -3.75 9.95
N ILE A 56 -13.48 -3.81 9.66
CA ILE A 56 -14.10 -3.31 8.42
C ILE A 56 -13.74 -1.85 8.14
N GLY A 57 -13.72 -0.99 9.16
CA GLY A 57 -13.39 0.42 8.97
C GLY A 57 -11.94 0.64 8.53
N LEU A 58 -10.98 -0.10 9.09
CA LEU A 58 -9.59 -0.03 8.67
C LEU A 58 -9.43 -0.60 7.25
N LEU A 59 -10.04 -1.75 6.97
CA LEU A 59 -9.98 -2.39 5.67
C LEU A 59 -10.57 -1.49 4.58
N SER A 60 -11.72 -0.87 4.84
CA SER A 60 -12.38 0.06 3.91
C SER A 60 -11.51 1.27 3.59
N VAL A 61 -10.84 1.86 4.59
CA VAL A 61 -9.94 2.99 4.38
C VAL A 61 -8.69 2.57 3.60
N ILE A 62 -8.09 1.41 3.89
CA ILE A 62 -6.93 0.95 3.12
C ILE A 62 -7.31 0.54 1.70
N LEU A 63 -8.50 -0.02 1.50
CA LEU A 63 -9.01 -0.42 0.19
C LEU A 63 -9.27 0.80 -0.69
N LEU A 64 -9.97 1.82 -0.16
CA LEU A 64 -10.38 3.00 -0.93
C LEU A 64 -9.30 4.08 -0.99
N LEU A 65 -8.65 4.36 0.14
CA LEU A 65 -7.72 5.48 0.29
C LEU A 65 -6.26 5.04 0.45
N GLY A 66 -5.99 3.76 0.72
CA GLY A 66 -4.63 3.26 0.92
C GLY A 66 -3.74 3.56 -0.28
N GLN A 67 -4.24 3.37 -1.50
CA GLN A 67 -3.51 3.71 -2.72
C GLN A 67 -3.14 5.20 -2.77
N LEU A 68 -4.07 6.11 -2.43
CA LEU A 68 -3.81 7.55 -2.35
C LEU A 68 -2.76 7.88 -1.30
N PHE A 69 -2.82 7.23 -0.14
CA PHE A 69 -1.87 7.44 0.94
C PHE A 69 -0.47 6.97 0.59
N VAL A 70 -0.34 5.75 0.05
CA VAL A 70 0.96 5.19 -0.37
C VAL A 70 1.57 6.07 -1.47
N PHE A 71 0.81 6.47 -2.48
CA PHE A 71 1.32 7.36 -3.52
C PHE A 71 1.65 8.75 -2.98
N GLY A 72 0.79 9.32 -2.13
CA GLY A 72 1.01 10.63 -1.52
C GLY A 72 2.33 10.73 -0.75
N LEU A 73 2.80 9.63 -0.16
CA LEU A 73 4.04 9.56 0.63
C LEU A 73 5.24 8.98 -0.12
N SER A 74 5.03 8.11 -1.11
CA SER A 74 6.10 7.30 -1.68
C SER A 74 6.26 7.41 -3.19
N HIS A 75 5.44 8.19 -3.90
CA HIS A 75 5.56 8.37 -5.36
C HIS A 75 6.95 8.92 -5.80
N ASP A 76 7.62 9.67 -4.93
CA ASP A 76 8.84 10.40 -5.26
C ASP A 76 10.15 9.75 -4.77
N THR A 77 10.14 8.47 -4.39
CA THR A 77 11.28 7.85 -3.68
C THR A 77 12.60 7.83 -4.47
N ILE A 78 12.52 7.58 -5.78
CA ILE A 78 13.67 7.46 -6.68
C ILE A 78 13.79 8.68 -7.57
N ASN A 79 12.70 9.14 -8.18
CA ASN A 79 12.74 10.27 -9.09
C ASN A 79 13.10 11.60 -8.41
N ARG A 80 12.85 11.79 -7.12
CA ARG A 80 13.34 12.98 -6.39
C ARG A 80 14.85 13.05 -6.44
N GLU A 81 15.53 11.94 -6.18
CA GLU A 81 16.99 11.87 -6.20
C GLU A 81 17.56 12.06 -7.61
N ILE A 82 16.82 11.62 -8.63
CA ILE A 82 17.18 11.87 -10.04
C ILE A 82 16.98 13.35 -10.38
N HIS A 83 15.88 13.95 -9.95
CA HIS A 83 15.53 15.33 -10.22
C HIS A 83 16.48 16.32 -9.51
N GLU A 84 16.82 16.05 -8.25
CA GLU A 84 17.77 16.84 -7.43
C GLU A 84 19.24 16.56 -7.78
N ARG A 85 19.51 15.66 -8.75
CA ARG A 85 20.86 15.23 -9.16
C ARG A 85 21.70 14.58 -8.05
N THR A 86 21.09 14.21 -6.93
CA THR A 86 21.74 13.54 -5.80
C THR A 86 21.99 12.05 -6.07
N MET A 87 21.28 11.46 -7.05
CA MET A 87 21.44 10.05 -7.43
C MET A 87 22.88 9.69 -7.82
N ARG A 88 23.65 10.62 -8.41
CA ARG A 88 25.08 10.40 -8.77
C ARG A 88 25.95 10.13 -7.54
N PHE A 89 25.67 10.80 -6.42
CA PHE A 89 26.38 10.57 -5.17
C PHE A 89 25.94 9.28 -4.47
N LEU A 90 24.70 8.84 -4.68
CA LEU A 90 24.19 7.58 -4.14
C LEU A 90 24.80 6.37 -4.85
N VAL A 91 24.85 6.38 -6.18
CA VAL A 91 25.32 5.24 -6.99
C VAL A 91 26.83 5.00 -6.81
N THR A 92 27.61 6.03 -6.46
CA THR A 92 29.05 5.88 -6.14
C THR A 92 29.30 5.24 -4.78
N ARG A 93 28.32 5.25 -3.86
CA ARG A 93 28.44 4.73 -2.49
C ARG A 93 27.65 3.45 -2.24
N ALA A 94 26.67 3.13 -3.09
CA ALA A 94 25.82 1.96 -2.94
C ALA A 94 25.41 1.38 -4.31
N SER A 95 25.30 0.05 -4.39
CA SER A 95 24.80 -0.61 -5.59
C SER A 95 23.35 -0.22 -5.90
N ARG A 96 22.99 -0.23 -7.19
CA ARG A 96 21.62 0.11 -7.64
C ARG A 96 20.54 -0.77 -7.00
N SER A 97 20.80 -2.07 -6.80
CA SER A 97 19.90 -2.97 -6.09
C SER A 97 19.73 -2.56 -4.62
N THR A 98 20.83 -2.20 -3.96
CA THR A 98 20.79 -1.76 -2.56
C THR A 98 20.00 -0.47 -2.38
N ILE A 99 20.07 0.45 -3.35
CA ILE A 99 19.29 1.69 -3.33
C ILE A 99 17.80 1.38 -3.49
N LEU A 100 17.43 0.60 -4.51
CA LEU A 100 16.04 0.28 -4.81
C LEU A 100 15.37 -0.53 -3.69
N PHE A 101 15.93 -1.69 -3.34
CA PHE A 101 15.38 -2.55 -2.30
C PHE A 101 15.48 -1.91 -0.92
N GLY A 102 16.54 -1.14 -0.65
CA GLY A 102 16.67 -0.39 0.60
C GLY A 102 15.55 0.63 0.79
N LYS A 103 15.21 1.41 -0.25
CA LYS A 103 14.11 2.38 -0.21
C LYS A 103 12.74 1.70 -0.09
N PHE A 104 12.51 0.66 -0.90
CA PHE A 104 11.28 -0.14 -0.80
C PHE A 104 11.07 -0.71 0.61
N LEU A 105 12.11 -1.31 1.20
CA LEU A 105 12.02 -1.85 2.56
C LEU A 105 11.74 -0.77 3.60
N GLY A 106 12.30 0.43 3.44
CA GLY A 106 12.00 1.55 4.34
C GLY A 106 10.52 1.97 4.29
N ILE A 107 9.94 2.04 3.09
CA ILE A 107 8.50 2.28 2.90
C ILE A 107 7.69 1.12 3.50
N TRP A 108 8.10 -0.11 3.23
CA TRP A 108 7.41 -1.31 3.70
C TRP A 108 7.39 -1.40 5.24
N PHE A 109 8.51 -1.14 5.92
CA PHE A 109 8.56 -1.10 7.39
C PHE A 109 7.73 0.02 7.99
N PHE A 110 7.67 1.18 7.32
CA PHE A 110 6.83 2.29 7.76
C PHE A 110 5.35 1.87 7.76
N TRP A 111 4.89 1.24 6.68
CA TRP A 111 3.53 0.74 6.58
C TRP A 111 3.25 -0.43 7.52
N LEU A 112 4.20 -1.36 7.67
CA LEU A 112 4.11 -2.43 8.67
C LEU A 112 3.88 -1.85 10.07
N PHE A 113 4.66 -0.84 10.47
CA PHE A 113 4.50 -0.19 11.76
C PHE A 113 3.11 0.43 11.91
N CYS A 114 2.64 1.18 10.91
CA CYS A 114 1.33 1.83 10.95
C CYS A 114 0.20 0.79 11.08
N ILE A 115 0.24 -0.27 10.28
CA ILE A 115 -0.79 -1.32 10.28
C ILE A 115 -0.75 -2.11 11.59
N VAL A 116 0.44 -2.48 12.09
CA VAL A 116 0.58 -3.18 13.38
C VAL A 116 -0.03 -2.35 14.51
N VAL A 117 0.28 -1.06 14.60
CA VAL A 117 -0.30 -0.19 15.64
C VAL A 117 -1.82 -0.07 15.49
N SER A 118 -2.32 0.08 14.25
CA SER A 118 -3.76 0.07 13.99
C SER A 118 -4.46 -1.22 14.43
N PHE A 119 -3.88 -2.38 14.11
CA PHE A 119 -4.43 -3.68 14.53
C PHE A 119 -4.34 -3.89 16.05
N LEU A 120 -3.27 -3.43 16.70
CA LEU A 120 -3.16 -3.45 18.16
C LEU A 120 -4.27 -2.61 18.81
N LEU A 121 -4.56 -1.41 18.27
CA LEU A 121 -5.67 -0.58 18.74
C LEU A 121 -7.02 -1.29 18.59
N ILE A 122 -7.26 -1.96 17.45
CA ILE A 122 -8.50 -2.71 17.21
C ILE A 122 -8.60 -3.91 18.18
N SER A 123 -7.50 -4.61 18.41
CA SER A 123 -7.44 -5.80 19.27
C SER A 123 -7.80 -5.50 20.73
N ILE A 124 -7.51 -4.28 21.23
CA ILE A 124 -7.94 -3.85 22.57
C ILE A 124 -9.47 -3.93 22.73
N PHE A 125 -10.23 -3.65 21.67
CA PHE A 125 -11.70 -3.67 21.70
C PHE A 125 -12.28 -5.02 21.27
N SER A 126 -11.74 -5.60 20.19
CA SER A 126 -12.18 -6.88 19.62
C SER A 126 -11.80 -8.08 20.50
N LYS A 127 -10.77 -7.95 21.35
CA LYS A 127 -10.13 -9.03 22.13
C LYS A 127 -9.60 -10.19 21.29
N LYS A 128 -9.61 -10.04 19.98
CA LYS A 128 -9.06 -10.97 19.00
C LYS A 128 -8.03 -10.24 18.14
N PHE A 129 -7.12 -11.01 17.56
CA PHE A 129 -6.18 -10.53 16.57
C PHE A 129 -6.33 -11.40 15.33
N ASP A 130 -6.92 -10.85 14.29
CA ASP A 130 -7.09 -11.57 13.03
C ASP A 130 -5.80 -11.48 12.20
N LEU A 131 -5.05 -12.57 12.18
CA LEU A 131 -3.81 -12.69 11.39
C LEU A 131 -4.08 -12.77 9.88
N PHE A 132 -5.25 -13.25 9.47
CA PHE A 132 -5.62 -13.40 8.08
C PHE A 132 -5.90 -12.03 7.44
N ILE A 133 -6.76 -11.23 8.06
CA ILE A 133 -7.08 -9.86 7.61
C ILE A 133 -5.84 -8.96 7.70
N PHE A 134 -5.01 -9.14 8.72
CA PHE A 134 -3.71 -8.47 8.81
C PHE A 134 -2.82 -8.79 7.59
N SER A 135 -2.71 -10.07 7.23
CA SER A 135 -1.88 -10.53 6.11
C SER A 135 -2.41 -10.04 4.77
N GLN A 136 -3.73 -10.07 4.57
CA GLN A 136 -4.41 -9.50 3.42
C GLN A 136 -4.11 -7.99 3.29
N THR A 137 -4.29 -7.24 4.38
CA THR A 137 -4.01 -5.80 4.43
C THR A 137 -2.55 -5.49 4.10
N MET A 138 -1.61 -6.24 4.69
CA MET A 138 -0.18 -6.09 4.39
C MET A 138 0.16 -6.44 2.94
N SER A 139 -0.48 -7.46 2.36
CA SER A 139 -0.27 -7.84 0.96
C SER A 139 -0.69 -6.73 0.01
N LEU A 140 -1.84 -6.11 0.28
CA LEU A 140 -2.35 -4.98 -0.48
C LEU A 140 -1.36 -3.82 -0.43
N VAL A 141 -0.97 -3.37 0.76
CA VAL A 141 -0.04 -2.22 0.89
C VAL A 141 1.34 -2.53 0.28
N THR A 142 1.79 -3.79 0.33
CA THR A 142 3.02 -4.22 -0.36
C THR A 142 2.91 -4.01 -1.88
N TYR A 143 1.79 -4.38 -2.48
CA TYR A 143 1.53 -4.12 -3.90
C TYR A 143 1.48 -2.62 -4.21
N GLN A 144 0.78 -1.83 -3.40
CA GLN A 144 0.68 -0.38 -3.59
C GLN A 144 2.07 0.29 -3.51
N ALA A 145 2.90 -0.13 -2.55
CA ALA A 145 4.26 0.39 -2.38
C ALA A 145 5.18 -0.02 -3.53
N ALA A 146 5.07 -1.26 -4.02
CA ALA A 146 5.82 -1.74 -5.17
C ALA A 146 5.46 -0.95 -6.44
N LEU A 147 4.17 -0.66 -6.66
CA LEU A 147 3.71 0.15 -7.78
C LEU A 147 4.22 1.60 -7.68
N ALA A 148 4.21 2.19 -6.48
CA ALA A 148 4.74 3.54 -6.25
C ALA A 148 6.25 3.61 -6.59
N VAL A 149 7.04 2.63 -6.14
CA VAL A 149 8.46 2.54 -6.46
C VAL A 149 8.69 2.33 -7.95
N LEU A 150 7.92 1.45 -8.60
CA LEU A 150 8.00 1.21 -10.04
C LEU A 150 7.74 2.50 -10.85
N LEU A 151 6.68 3.24 -10.52
CA LEU A 151 6.37 4.51 -11.18
C LEU A 151 7.44 5.57 -10.90
N SER A 152 8.00 5.60 -9.69
CA SER A 152 9.13 6.49 -9.35
C SER A 152 10.38 6.18 -10.19
N VAL A 153 10.63 4.92 -10.53
CA VAL A 153 11.71 4.55 -11.44
C VAL A 153 11.37 4.92 -12.89
N LEU A 154 10.16 4.64 -13.35
CA LEU A 154 9.76 4.86 -14.75
C LEU A 154 9.71 6.35 -15.12
N ILE A 155 9.22 7.20 -14.22
CA ILE A 155 8.95 8.61 -14.52
C ILE A 155 9.94 9.49 -13.74
N PRO A 156 10.89 10.15 -14.41
CA PRO A 156 11.96 10.90 -13.75
C PRO A 156 11.52 12.24 -13.15
N ARG A 157 10.30 12.72 -13.47
CA ARG A 157 9.76 13.98 -12.93
C ARG A 157 8.78 13.71 -11.79
N PRO A 158 9.07 14.14 -10.54
CA PRO A 158 8.21 13.91 -9.38
C PRO A 158 6.75 14.40 -9.56
N GLY A 159 6.57 15.57 -10.20
CA GLY A 159 5.24 16.14 -10.44
C GLY A 159 4.32 15.22 -11.25
N TYR A 160 4.85 14.51 -12.24
CA TYR A 160 4.04 13.56 -13.02
C TYR A 160 3.69 12.31 -12.22
N THR A 161 4.61 11.79 -11.39
CA THR A 161 4.29 10.65 -10.52
C THR A 161 3.28 10.99 -9.45
N MET A 162 3.24 12.24 -8.96
CA MET A 162 2.24 12.70 -8.00
C MET A 162 0.85 12.71 -8.65
N PHE A 163 0.74 13.30 -9.84
CA PHE A 163 -0.51 13.37 -10.59
C PHE A 163 -1.03 11.97 -10.97
N LEU A 164 -0.15 11.14 -11.54
CA LEU A 164 -0.50 9.77 -11.92
C LEU A 164 -0.88 8.94 -10.69
N GLY A 165 -0.18 9.12 -9.58
CA GLY A 165 -0.47 8.47 -8.31
C GLY A 165 -1.85 8.82 -7.76
N ASN A 166 -2.27 10.09 -7.85
CA ASN A 166 -3.61 10.51 -7.44
C ASN A 166 -4.70 9.94 -8.35
N ILE A 167 -4.49 9.95 -9.67
CA ILE A 167 -5.43 9.35 -10.63
C ILE A 167 -5.57 7.85 -10.36
N LEU A 168 -4.46 7.12 -10.25
CA LEU A 168 -4.47 5.69 -9.96
C LEU A 168 -5.05 5.41 -8.56
N GLY A 169 -4.82 6.30 -7.60
CA GLY A 169 -5.41 6.29 -6.27
C GLY A 169 -6.92 6.19 -6.26
N LEU A 170 -7.58 6.96 -7.13
CA LEU A 170 -9.04 6.98 -7.24
C LEU A 170 -9.56 5.94 -8.24
N MET A 171 -8.85 5.76 -9.35
CA MET A 171 -9.30 4.87 -10.43
C MET A 171 -9.14 3.40 -10.11
N LEU A 172 -8.09 2.97 -9.39
CA LEU A 172 -7.86 1.54 -9.12
C LEU A 172 -8.98 0.91 -8.28
N PRO A 173 -9.44 1.52 -7.17
CA PRO A 173 -10.60 0.99 -6.44
C PRO A 173 -11.88 0.99 -7.30
N ALA A 174 -12.17 2.11 -7.99
CA ALA A 174 -13.37 2.23 -8.82
C ALA A 174 -13.40 1.20 -9.96
N PHE A 175 -12.27 1.02 -10.65
CA PHE A 175 -12.10 0.02 -11.69
C PHE A 175 -12.13 -1.40 -11.13
N GLY A 176 -11.58 -1.61 -9.93
CA GLY A 176 -11.63 -2.90 -9.23
C GLY A 176 -13.04 -3.37 -8.94
N PHE A 177 -13.88 -2.49 -8.37
CA PHE A 177 -15.29 -2.79 -8.15
C PHE A 177 -16.01 -3.06 -9.48
N TRP A 178 -15.84 -2.20 -10.48
CA TRP A 178 -16.49 -2.40 -11.77
C TRP A 178 -16.08 -3.71 -12.46
N ALA A 179 -14.79 -4.05 -12.43
CA ALA A 179 -14.27 -5.27 -13.03
C ALA A 179 -14.70 -6.55 -12.29
N ALA A 180 -14.90 -6.47 -10.96
CA ALA A 180 -15.38 -7.61 -10.17
C ALA A 180 -16.84 -7.96 -10.49
N PHE A 181 -17.70 -6.95 -10.70
CA PHE A 181 -19.14 -7.16 -10.99
C PHE A 181 -19.49 -7.25 -12.48
N SER A 182 -18.52 -7.11 -13.39
CA SER A 182 -18.78 -7.14 -14.83
C SER A 182 -18.83 -8.58 -15.38
N PRO A 183 -19.95 -9.02 -16.00
CA PRO A 183 -20.04 -10.34 -16.62
C PRO A 183 -19.32 -10.44 -17.98
N ASN A 184 -18.70 -9.35 -18.45
CA ASN A 184 -18.18 -9.27 -19.80
C ASN A 184 -16.82 -9.98 -19.93
N GLY A 185 -16.72 -11.00 -20.80
CA GLY A 185 -15.52 -11.85 -20.94
C GLY A 185 -14.23 -11.10 -21.28
N TRP A 186 -14.33 -9.95 -21.96
CA TRP A 186 -13.21 -9.06 -22.27
C TRP A 186 -12.67 -8.28 -21.07
N VAL A 187 -13.49 -8.02 -20.05
CA VAL A 187 -13.07 -7.34 -18.80
C VAL A 187 -12.63 -8.38 -17.76
N ASN A 188 -13.16 -9.59 -17.87
CA ASN A 188 -12.97 -10.68 -16.92
C ASN A 188 -11.52 -11.16 -16.76
N TRP A 189 -10.62 -10.95 -17.73
CA TRP A 189 -9.20 -11.27 -17.56
C TRP A 189 -8.43 -10.15 -16.83
N MET A 190 -8.90 -8.89 -16.91
CA MET A 190 -8.22 -7.76 -16.28
C MET A 190 -8.30 -7.81 -14.75
N LYS A 191 -9.35 -8.45 -14.21
CA LYS A 191 -9.52 -8.64 -12.75
C LYS A 191 -8.32 -9.31 -12.08
N TYR A 192 -7.59 -10.17 -12.80
CA TYR A 192 -6.43 -10.88 -12.26
C TYR A 192 -5.20 -9.97 -12.01
N PHE A 193 -5.16 -8.76 -12.57
CA PHE A 193 -4.12 -7.77 -12.28
C PHE A 193 -4.51 -6.84 -11.13
N ILE A 194 -5.75 -6.91 -10.66
CA ILE A 194 -6.29 -6.03 -9.64
C ILE A 194 -6.19 -6.74 -8.29
N PRO A 195 -5.48 -6.17 -7.29
CA PRO A 195 -5.32 -6.82 -5.99
C PRO A 195 -6.67 -7.03 -5.27
N PHE A 196 -7.66 -6.15 -5.51
CA PHE A 196 -9.01 -6.23 -4.93
C PHE A 196 -9.73 -7.55 -5.23
N TYR A 197 -9.53 -8.13 -6.42
CA TYR A 197 -10.16 -9.38 -6.81
C TYR A 197 -9.74 -10.57 -5.94
N TYR A 198 -8.52 -10.55 -5.40
CA TYR A 198 -8.00 -11.62 -4.55
C TYR A 198 -8.27 -11.38 -3.06
N LEU A 199 -8.72 -10.18 -2.69
CA LEU A 199 -9.08 -9.81 -1.32
C LEU A 199 -10.54 -10.12 -0.99
N GLU A 200 -11.42 -10.13 -2.00
CA GLU A 200 -12.83 -10.52 -1.86
C GLU A 200 -13.01 -12.01 -1.57
N ARG A 201 -11.98 -12.82 -1.83
CA ARG A 201 -12.00 -14.27 -1.57
C ARG A 201 -11.34 -14.53 -0.22
N ASP A 202 -12.02 -15.24 0.67
CA ASP A 202 -11.49 -15.72 1.96
C ASP A 202 -10.46 -16.86 1.82
N ASP A 203 -9.71 -16.87 0.72
CA ASP A 203 -8.70 -17.87 0.39
C ASP A 203 -7.28 -17.28 0.52
N PHE A 204 -6.27 -18.15 0.52
CA PHE A 204 -4.84 -17.78 0.47
C PHE A 204 -4.41 -17.11 -0.86
N THR A 205 -5.35 -16.69 -1.70
CA THR A 205 -5.10 -16.01 -2.97
C THR A 205 -4.42 -14.66 -2.81
N PHE A 206 -4.43 -14.06 -1.62
CA PHE A 206 -3.66 -12.84 -1.32
C PHE A 206 -2.14 -13.02 -1.56
N LEU A 207 -1.62 -14.26 -1.57
CA LEU A 207 -0.22 -14.54 -1.93
C LEU A 207 0.09 -14.16 -3.39
N VAL A 208 -0.90 -14.18 -4.29
CA VAL A 208 -0.74 -13.72 -5.68
C VAL A 208 -0.41 -12.23 -5.73
N ILE A 209 -0.98 -11.44 -4.80
CA ILE A 209 -0.70 -10.00 -4.68
C ILE A 209 0.78 -9.76 -4.37
N LEU A 210 1.36 -10.59 -3.49
CA LEU A 210 2.80 -10.54 -3.19
C LEU A 210 3.65 -10.93 -4.40
N GLY A 211 3.22 -11.93 -5.17
CA GLY A 211 3.86 -12.30 -6.44
C GLY A 211 3.86 -11.15 -7.45
N LEU A 212 2.73 -10.47 -7.63
CA LEU A 212 2.60 -9.27 -8.47
C LEU A 212 3.52 -8.14 -7.99
N ALA A 213 3.57 -7.88 -6.68
CA ALA A 213 4.47 -6.89 -6.10
C ALA A 213 5.94 -7.23 -6.37
N GLY A 214 6.32 -8.51 -6.24
CA GLY A 214 7.65 -9.01 -6.58
C GLY A 214 8.01 -8.77 -8.04
N MET A 215 7.09 -9.09 -8.97
CA MET A 215 7.28 -8.82 -10.40
C MET A 215 7.46 -7.33 -10.70
N MET A 216 6.68 -6.45 -10.05
CA MET A 216 6.82 -5.00 -10.19
C MET A 216 8.19 -4.50 -9.69
N LEU A 217 8.69 -5.01 -8.58
CA LEU A 217 10.02 -4.66 -8.07
C LEU A 217 11.14 -5.17 -8.99
N LEU A 218 11.01 -6.37 -9.56
CA LEU A 218 11.96 -6.89 -10.54
C LEU A 218 11.96 -6.04 -11.82
N ALA A 219 10.78 -5.62 -12.29
CA ALA A 219 10.66 -4.69 -13.41
C ALA A 219 11.31 -3.34 -13.09
N ALA A 220 11.07 -2.80 -11.89
CA ALA A 220 11.69 -1.57 -11.42
C ALA A 220 13.22 -1.70 -11.39
N TYR A 221 13.74 -2.83 -10.90
CA TYR A 221 15.17 -3.12 -10.90
C TYR A 221 15.76 -3.20 -12.31
N ALA A 222 15.11 -3.91 -13.22
CA ALA A 222 15.56 -4.07 -14.60
C ALA A 222 15.67 -2.72 -15.33
N VAL A 223 14.68 -1.84 -15.15
CA VAL A 223 14.68 -0.48 -15.70
C VAL A 223 15.76 0.37 -15.03
N PHE A 224 15.85 0.33 -13.70
CA PHE A 224 16.80 1.14 -12.95
C PHE A 224 18.26 0.79 -13.28
N ARG A 225 18.55 -0.49 -13.54
CA ARG A 225 19.89 -0.95 -13.92
C ARG A 225 20.35 -0.40 -15.26
N ARG A 226 19.43 -0.23 -16.22
CA ARG A 226 19.73 0.25 -17.59
C ARG A 226 19.80 1.78 -17.69
N ARG A 227 19.32 2.51 -16.67
CA ARG A 227 19.37 3.98 -16.67
C ARG A 227 20.77 4.49 -16.39
N GLU A 228 21.23 5.37 -17.27
CA GLU A 228 22.34 6.27 -17.01
C GLU A 228 21.83 7.41 -16.10
N CYS A 229 22.56 7.70 -15.02
CA CYS A 229 22.21 8.71 -14.01
C CYS A 229 23.42 9.61 -13.75
#